data_AF-A0A934UUG2-F1
#
_entry.id   AF-A0A934UUG2-F1
#
_cell.length_a   1.000
_cell.length_b   1.000
_cell.length_c   1.000
_cell.angle_alpha   90.00
_cell.angle_beta   90.00
_cell.angle_gamma   90.00
#
_symmetry.space_group_name_H-M   'P 1'
#
loop_
_entity.id
_entity.type
_entity.pdbx_description
1 polymer ?
#
loop_
_entity_poly.entity_id
_entity_poly.type
_entity_poly.pdbx_seq_one_letter_code
_entity_poly.pdbx_strand_id
1 'polypeptide(L)'
;MTDERSRTAAGEGGVDLDLARALFPELAARVDAAYGRNRTGRREGGDGVDGREDSLDAWLDREAAGLRRSGTAGAAFGEIADDAARSRFERAFAAARKTVARAGLRLPEPELFADAGVDLAALGASAAGDAALVPVPAPHGLGAEGWLSLFDRATGGEAGRDPVALLLATEVLRGFPVLDEVHDAGVPRVRAAGAGGAAPGRATPGEEVVWTLRLVPAGDAPPVAGLGFAHGPHVSLPEMLMLQLMRLEAGEDPVDAHTFTWLAGVLAEGRLAARHVYDAGERAVRISVRETGNQGPHLGARPPVG
;
A
#
# COMPACT_ATOMS: atom_id res chain seq x y z
N MET A 1 55.97 9.98 21.03
CA MET A 1 56.16 11.08 20.07
C MET A 1 56.49 10.40 18.75
N THR A 2 55.63 10.23 17.76
CA THR A 2 54.27 10.72 17.48
C THR A 2 53.78 9.77 16.36
N ASP A 3 52.84 8.88 16.67
CA ASP A 3 51.51 8.82 16.04
C ASP A 3 51.50 8.41 14.55
N GLU A 4 51.36 7.10 14.32
CA GLU A 4 51.17 6.49 13.00
C GLU A 4 49.76 5.87 12.90
N ARG A 5 48.75 6.63 13.35
CA ARG A 5 47.33 6.34 13.12
C ARG A 5 46.72 7.43 12.24
N SER A 6 46.78 7.26 10.92
CA SER A 6 45.84 7.87 9.96
C SER A 6 46.05 7.32 8.56
N ARG A 7 45.60 6.09 8.32
CA ARG A 7 45.33 5.56 6.97
C ARG A 7 44.10 4.66 7.01
N THR A 8 42.93 5.28 6.99
CA THR A 8 41.69 4.68 6.50
C THR A 8 40.63 5.77 6.28
N ALA A 9 39.80 5.56 5.24
CA ALA A 9 38.60 6.31 4.87
C ALA A 9 38.74 7.50 3.90
N ALA A 10 39.25 7.22 2.70
CA ALA A 10 38.85 7.96 1.49
C ALA A 10 38.91 6.98 0.31
N GLY A 11 37.77 6.48 -0.18
CA GLY A 11 37.84 5.58 -1.33
C GLY A 11 36.59 4.84 -1.83
N GLU A 12 35.41 4.93 -1.21
CA GLU A 12 34.24 4.16 -1.69
C GLU A 12 33.07 5.02 -2.20
N GLY A 13 33.07 6.34 -1.99
CA GLY A 13 32.01 7.24 -2.50
C GLY A 13 32.29 7.92 -3.85
N GLY A 14 33.51 7.82 -4.38
CA GLY A 14 33.91 8.52 -5.62
C GLY A 14 33.54 7.78 -6.90
N VAL A 15 33.62 6.45 -6.87
CA VAL A 15 33.42 5.59 -8.06
C VAL A 15 31.96 5.60 -8.54
N ASP A 16 31.01 5.69 -7.61
CA ASP A 16 29.58 5.67 -7.91
C ASP A 16 29.10 7.02 -8.51
N LEU A 17 29.67 8.13 -8.04
CA LEU A 17 29.41 9.47 -8.58
C LEU A 17 30.02 9.66 -9.97
N ASP A 18 31.21 9.12 -10.21
CA ASP A 18 31.85 9.19 -11.52
C ASP A 18 31.13 8.30 -12.55
N LEU A 19 30.63 7.13 -12.13
CA LEU A 19 29.79 6.27 -12.95
C LEU A 19 28.43 6.93 -13.29
N ALA A 20 27.75 7.50 -12.29
CA ALA A 20 26.49 8.23 -12.51
C ALA A 20 26.69 9.44 -13.45
N ARG A 21 27.81 10.16 -13.33
CA ARG A 21 28.17 11.25 -14.24
C ARG A 21 28.45 10.77 -15.66
N ALA A 22 29.05 9.59 -15.82
CA ALA A 22 29.29 8.99 -17.14
C ALA A 22 28.00 8.51 -17.81
N LEU A 23 27.06 7.99 -17.03
CA LEU A 23 25.75 7.51 -17.52
C LEU A 23 24.79 8.66 -17.86
N PHE A 24 24.90 9.80 -17.17
CA PHE A 24 24.01 10.95 -17.34
C PHE A 24 24.78 12.28 -17.48
N PRO A 25 25.59 12.44 -18.55
CA PRO A 25 26.52 13.58 -18.68
C PRO A 25 25.80 14.94 -18.78
N GLU A 26 24.62 14.98 -19.39
CA GLU A 26 23.82 16.19 -19.52
C GLU A 26 23.22 16.63 -18.17
N LEU A 27 22.80 15.67 -17.34
CA LEU A 27 22.30 15.93 -15.99
C LEU A 27 23.44 16.42 -15.09
N ALA A 28 24.60 15.78 -15.16
CA ALA A 28 25.81 16.19 -14.45
C ALA A 28 26.18 17.64 -14.80
N ALA A 29 26.23 17.98 -16.09
CA ALA A 29 26.52 19.34 -16.54
C ALA A 29 25.48 20.37 -16.05
N ARG A 30 24.19 20.00 -16.01
CA ARG A 30 23.12 20.87 -15.49
C ARG A 30 23.24 21.12 -13.99
N VAL A 31 23.56 20.07 -13.21
CA VAL A 31 23.78 20.16 -11.77
C VAL A 31 25.04 21.00 -11.49
N ASP A 32 26.15 20.73 -12.17
CA ASP A 32 27.40 21.47 -12.00
C ASP A 32 27.21 22.95 -12.38
N ALA A 33 26.43 23.26 -13.42
CA ALA A 33 26.08 24.63 -13.79
C ALA A 33 25.19 25.33 -12.76
N ALA A 34 24.23 24.61 -12.14
CA ALA A 34 23.41 25.14 -11.04
C ALA A 34 24.26 25.43 -9.79
N TYR A 35 25.14 24.50 -9.44
CA TYR A 35 26.12 24.67 -8.37
C TYR A 35 27.07 25.84 -8.64
N GLY A 36 27.53 25.98 -9.89
CA GLY A 36 28.38 27.07 -10.34
C GLY A 36 27.71 28.44 -10.20
N ARG A 37 26.45 28.58 -10.64
CA ARG A 37 25.65 29.81 -10.51
C ARG A 37 25.49 30.23 -9.04
N ASN A 38 25.20 29.28 -8.16
CA ASN A 38 25.07 29.52 -6.72
C ASN A 38 26.41 29.88 -6.07
N ARG A 39 27.53 29.41 -6.61
CA ARG A 39 28.88 29.72 -6.12
C ARG A 39 29.44 31.06 -6.63
N THR A 40 29.05 31.51 -7.82
CA THR A 40 29.51 32.79 -8.40
C THR A 40 28.82 34.03 -7.83
N GLY A 41 27.65 33.89 -7.18
CA GLY A 41 26.99 34.98 -6.44
C GLY A 41 27.73 35.41 -5.16
N ARG A 42 28.89 34.80 -4.85
CA ARG A 42 29.68 35.03 -3.62
C ARG A 42 30.54 36.31 -3.63
N ARG A 43 30.64 37.03 -4.75
CA ARG A 43 31.59 38.17 -4.83
C ARG A 43 31.01 39.55 -4.49
N GLU A 44 29.70 39.69 -4.32
CA GLU A 44 29.09 40.97 -3.97
C GLU A 44 28.00 40.79 -2.88
N GLY A 45 28.34 41.07 -1.62
CA GLY A 45 27.36 41.27 -0.54
C GLY A 45 27.25 40.14 0.49
N GLY A 46 27.55 40.45 1.75
CA GLY A 46 27.58 39.55 2.91
C GLY A 46 26.23 39.17 3.52
N ASP A 47 26.34 38.40 4.60
CA ASP A 47 25.32 37.90 5.56
C ASP A 47 23.96 37.46 5.02
N GLY A 48 23.77 36.14 4.97
CA GLY A 48 22.53 35.47 4.62
C GLY A 48 22.82 34.02 4.23
N VAL A 49 23.02 33.15 5.21
CA VAL A 49 23.25 31.71 5.00
C VAL A 49 21.92 30.97 4.77
N ASP A 50 20.81 31.48 5.31
CA ASP A 50 19.56 30.71 5.40
C ASP A 50 18.70 30.70 4.11
N GLY A 51 18.87 31.64 3.17
CA GLY A 51 18.00 31.72 1.97
C GLY A 51 18.54 31.00 0.72
N ARG A 52 19.73 30.39 0.78
CA ARG A 52 20.44 29.86 -0.39
C ARG A 52 20.37 28.34 -0.53
N GLU A 53 20.42 27.61 0.59
CA GLU A 53 20.07 26.17 0.62
C GLU A 53 18.62 26.00 0.17
N ASP A 54 17.72 26.85 0.68
CA ASP A 54 16.33 26.97 0.22
C ASP A 54 16.19 27.15 -1.30
N SER A 55 17.12 27.84 -1.96
CA SER A 55 17.07 28.08 -3.40
C SER A 55 17.53 26.88 -4.24
N LEU A 56 18.48 26.10 -3.73
CA LEU A 56 18.94 24.87 -4.38
C LEU A 56 17.91 23.77 -4.14
N ASP A 57 17.40 23.65 -2.93
CA ASP A 57 16.37 22.68 -2.56
C ASP A 57 15.07 22.97 -3.30
N ALA A 58 14.62 24.24 -3.38
CA ALA A 58 13.46 24.60 -4.18
C ALA A 58 13.67 24.39 -5.69
N TRP A 59 14.92 24.42 -6.17
CA TRP A 59 15.24 24.07 -7.55
C TRP A 59 15.23 22.55 -7.76
N LEU A 60 15.84 21.78 -6.85
CA LEU A 60 15.83 20.33 -6.86
C LEU A 60 14.40 19.79 -6.75
N ASP A 61 13.56 20.36 -5.90
CA ASP A 61 12.14 20.03 -5.78
C ASP A 61 11.38 20.31 -7.07
N ARG A 62 11.68 21.44 -7.73
CA ARG A 62 11.04 21.83 -8.99
C ARG A 62 11.47 20.94 -10.15
N GLU A 63 12.75 20.56 -10.20
CA GLU A 63 13.29 19.63 -11.19
C GLU A 63 12.84 18.20 -10.92
N ALA A 64 12.78 17.75 -9.66
CA ALA A 64 12.18 16.48 -9.27
C ALA A 64 10.70 16.44 -9.64
N ALA A 65 9.96 17.52 -9.38
CA ALA A 65 8.58 17.66 -9.86
C ALA A 65 8.50 17.71 -11.40
N GLY A 66 9.51 18.26 -12.07
CA GLY A 66 9.64 18.27 -13.53
C GLY A 66 9.85 16.87 -14.11
N LEU A 67 10.75 16.09 -13.53
CA LEU A 67 11.04 14.70 -13.90
C LEU A 67 9.86 13.77 -13.64
N ARG A 68 9.11 14.00 -12.55
CA ARG A 68 7.82 13.32 -12.28
C ARG A 68 6.78 13.64 -13.34
N ARG A 69 6.76 14.88 -13.87
CA ARG A 69 5.83 15.30 -14.94
C ARG A 69 6.28 14.85 -16.34
N SER A 70 7.57 14.67 -16.58
CA SER A 70 8.13 14.31 -17.89
C SER A 70 8.27 12.80 -18.11
N GLY A 71 7.75 11.96 -17.20
CA GLY A 71 7.68 10.50 -17.35
C GLY A 71 9.02 9.78 -17.52
N THR A 72 10.14 10.45 -17.21
CA THR A 72 11.51 10.00 -17.52
C THR A 72 12.27 9.51 -16.28
N ALA A 73 11.80 9.85 -15.07
CA ALA A 73 11.98 8.98 -13.92
C ALA A 73 10.83 7.97 -13.98
N GLY A 74 11.12 6.66 -14.03
CA GLY A 74 10.11 5.61 -14.16
C GLY A 74 8.92 5.91 -13.24
N ALA A 75 7.79 6.31 -13.83
CA ALA A 75 6.58 6.49 -13.06
C ALA A 75 6.28 5.12 -12.45
N ALA A 76 5.97 5.06 -11.15
CA ALA A 76 5.79 3.79 -10.45
C ALA A 76 4.71 2.87 -11.08
N PHE A 77 3.90 3.42 -12.00
CA PHE A 77 2.93 2.71 -12.83
C PHE A 77 3.09 3.02 -14.33
N GLY A 78 4.31 3.26 -14.80
CA GLY A 78 4.62 3.62 -16.19
C GLY A 78 4.23 2.54 -17.21
N GLU A 79 4.12 1.29 -16.77
CA GLU A 79 3.67 0.15 -17.57
C GLU A 79 2.16 0.16 -17.85
N ILE A 80 1.37 0.89 -17.05
CA ILE A 80 -0.07 1.02 -17.24
C ILE A 80 -0.32 2.04 -18.35
N ALA A 81 -0.80 1.59 -19.51
CA ALA A 81 -1.01 2.45 -20.68
C ALA A 81 -2.15 3.47 -20.51
N ASP A 82 -3.26 3.06 -19.86
CA ASP A 82 -4.44 3.91 -19.67
C ASP A 82 -4.24 4.91 -18.51
N ASP A 83 -4.40 6.21 -18.80
CA ASP A 83 -4.16 7.27 -17.82
C ASP A 83 -5.15 7.24 -16.64
N ALA A 84 -6.41 6.84 -16.87
CA ALA A 84 -7.42 6.77 -15.81
C ALA A 84 -7.18 5.58 -14.88
N ALA A 85 -6.76 4.43 -15.41
CA ALA A 85 -6.28 3.29 -14.65
C ALA A 85 -5.01 3.66 -13.88
N ARG A 86 -4.01 4.29 -14.51
CA ARG A 86 -2.78 4.73 -13.85
C ARG A 86 -3.09 5.66 -12.67
N SER A 87 -3.95 6.65 -12.87
CA SER A 87 -4.37 7.57 -11.80
C SER A 87 -5.10 6.85 -10.65
N ARG A 88 -5.85 5.78 -10.92
CA ARG A 88 -6.45 4.94 -9.86
C ARG A 88 -5.40 4.20 -9.05
N PHE A 89 -4.38 3.61 -9.69
CA PHE A 89 -3.26 2.98 -9.00
C PHE A 89 -2.53 3.96 -8.09
N GLU A 90 -2.23 5.17 -8.58
CA GLU A 90 -1.60 6.22 -7.77
C GLU A 90 -2.43 6.61 -6.56
N ARG A 91 -3.75 6.84 -6.74
CA ARG A 91 -4.66 7.17 -5.63
C ARG A 91 -4.75 6.03 -4.61
N ALA A 92 -4.86 4.80 -5.09
CA ALA A 92 -4.94 3.63 -4.25
C ALA A 92 -3.67 3.43 -3.41
N PHE A 93 -2.49 3.53 -4.03
CA PHE A 93 -1.22 3.43 -3.30
C PHE A 93 -1.01 4.61 -2.33
N ALA A 94 -1.48 5.81 -2.67
CA ALA A 94 -1.45 6.94 -1.76
C ALA A 94 -2.35 6.71 -0.52
N ALA A 95 -3.58 6.22 -0.71
CA ALA A 95 -4.49 5.87 0.37
C ALA A 95 -3.94 4.72 1.23
N ALA A 96 -3.37 3.70 0.59
CA ALA A 96 -2.75 2.58 1.27
C ALA A 96 -1.55 3.02 2.11
N ARG A 97 -0.67 3.86 1.56
CA ARG A 97 0.50 4.39 2.26
C ARG A 97 0.08 5.18 3.51
N LYS A 98 -0.95 6.03 3.41
CA LYS A 98 -1.51 6.76 4.57
C LYS A 98 -2.04 5.80 5.63
N THR A 99 -2.82 4.81 5.21
CA THR A 99 -3.40 3.78 6.10
C THR A 99 -2.31 3.10 6.92
N VAL A 100 -1.33 2.50 6.25
CA VAL A 100 -0.35 1.61 6.91
C VAL A 100 0.75 2.40 7.64
N ALA A 101 1.02 3.64 7.24
CA ALA A 101 1.93 4.54 7.96
C ALA A 101 1.45 4.82 9.39
N ARG A 102 0.13 4.79 9.66
CA ARG A 102 -0.41 4.94 11.03
C ARG A 102 -0.04 3.77 11.93
N ALA A 103 0.16 2.57 11.40
CA ALA A 103 0.74 1.43 12.13
C ALA A 103 2.29 1.45 12.13
N GLY A 104 2.88 2.44 11.45
CA GLY A 104 4.29 2.51 11.10
C GLY A 104 4.73 1.29 10.28
N LEU A 105 3.87 0.77 9.42
CA LEU A 105 4.26 -0.14 8.37
C LEU A 105 4.72 0.67 7.15
N ARG A 106 5.59 0.09 6.34
CA ARG A 106 6.00 0.66 5.06
C ARG A 106 5.37 -0.14 3.94
N LEU A 107 4.56 0.53 3.11
CA LEU A 107 4.06 -0.02 1.86
C LEU A 107 5.23 -0.26 0.91
N PRO A 108 5.38 -1.45 0.30
CA PRO A 108 6.37 -1.68 -0.75
C PRO A 108 6.11 -0.78 -1.96
N GLU A 109 7.18 -0.35 -2.62
CA GLU A 109 7.03 0.40 -3.88
C GLU A 109 6.48 -0.51 -4.98
N PRO A 110 5.74 0.02 -5.97
CA PRO A 110 5.12 -0.77 -7.04
C PRO A 110 6.08 -1.71 -7.78
N GLU A 111 7.34 -1.28 -7.97
CA GLU A 111 8.38 -2.05 -8.65
C GLU A 111 8.69 -3.36 -7.91
N LEU A 112 8.59 -3.38 -6.57
CA LEU A 112 8.78 -4.62 -5.81
C LEU A 112 7.67 -5.64 -6.06
N PHE A 113 6.45 -5.18 -6.34
CA PHE A 113 5.36 -6.07 -6.75
C PHE A 113 5.61 -6.63 -8.15
N ALA A 114 6.09 -5.79 -9.08
CA ALA A 114 6.48 -6.23 -10.42
C ALA A 114 7.60 -7.28 -10.36
N ASP A 115 8.66 -7.02 -9.58
CA ASP A 115 9.77 -7.95 -9.35
C ASP A 115 9.32 -9.27 -8.72
N ALA A 116 8.28 -9.24 -7.88
CA ALA A 116 7.68 -10.44 -7.30
C ALA A 116 6.79 -11.23 -8.28
N GLY A 117 6.53 -10.70 -9.48
CA GLY A 117 5.77 -11.34 -10.54
C GLY A 117 4.37 -10.77 -10.79
N VAL A 118 4.03 -9.60 -10.22
CA VAL A 118 2.77 -8.91 -10.57
C VAL A 118 2.89 -8.26 -11.95
N ASP A 119 2.01 -8.63 -12.87
CA ASP A 119 1.91 -7.98 -14.18
C ASP A 119 1.10 -6.66 -14.05
N LEU A 120 1.80 -5.56 -13.78
CA LEU A 120 1.18 -4.24 -13.60
C LEU A 120 0.47 -3.76 -14.87
N ALA A 121 0.97 -4.12 -16.05
CA ALA A 121 0.31 -3.78 -17.32
C ALA A 121 -1.03 -4.51 -17.47
N ALA A 122 -1.09 -5.81 -17.16
CA ALA A 122 -2.32 -6.61 -17.21
C ALA A 122 -3.35 -6.17 -16.15
N LEU A 123 -2.90 -5.85 -14.93
CA LEU A 123 -3.79 -5.26 -13.93
C LEU A 123 -4.29 -3.86 -14.39
N GLY A 124 -3.41 -3.06 -14.98
CA GLY A 124 -3.79 -1.77 -15.57
C GLY A 124 -4.86 -1.91 -16.65
N ALA A 125 -4.72 -2.87 -17.56
CA ALA A 125 -5.71 -3.17 -18.60
C ALA A 125 -7.04 -3.65 -18.02
N SER A 126 -7.00 -4.52 -17.01
CA SER A 126 -8.20 -5.01 -16.31
C SER A 126 -8.94 -3.87 -15.62
N ALA A 127 -8.21 -3.01 -14.91
CA ALA A 127 -8.78 -1.82 -14.31
C ALA A 127 -9.38 -0.89 -15.37
N ALA A 128 -8.72 -0.65 -16.51
CA ALA A 128 -9.26 0.18 -17.59
C ALA A 128 -10.59 -0.37 -18.13
N GLY A 129 -10.75 -1.70 -18.18
CA GLY A 129 -11.99 -2.36 -18.61
C GLY A 129 -13.14 -2.28 -17.59
N ASP A 130 -12.84 -2.13 -16.30
CA ASP A 130 -13.83 -2.04 -15.23
C ASP A 130 -13.45 -0.97 -14.17
N ALA A 131 -14.22 0.12 -14.15
CA ALA A 131 -14.04 1.24 -13.22
C ALA A 131 -14.22 0.83 -11.75
N ALA A 132 -14.96 -0.25 -11.46
CA ALA A 132 -15.21 -0.73 -10.11
C ALA A 132 -14.03 -1.51 -9.52
N LEU A 133 -13.04 -1.91 -10.34
CA LEU A 133 -11.83 -2.58 -9.87
C LEU A 133 -10.86 -1.57 -9.25
N VAL A 134 -10.52 -1.79 -7.98
CA VAL A 134 -9.58 -0.98 -7.20
C VAL A 134 -8.33 -1.83 -6.92
N PRO A 135 -7.12 -1.33 -7.22
CA PRO A 135 -5.89 -2.01 -6.81
C PRO A 135 -5.71 -1.92 -5.30
N VAL A 136 -5.53 -3.07 -4.65
CA VAL A 136 -5.41 -3.17 -3.19
C VAL A 136 -4.08 -3.82 -2.84
N PRO A 137 -3.07 -3.05 -2.41
CA PRO A 137 -1.87 -3.61 -1.81
C PRO A 137 -2.16 -3.97 -0.34
N ALA A 138 -2.24 -5.26 -0.04
CA ALA A 138 -2.68 -5.76 1.26
C ALA A 138 -1.54 -6.38 2.07
N PRO A 139 -1.32 -5.97 3.33
CA PRO A 139 -0.40 -6.64 4.26
C PRO A 139 -1.06 -7.85 4.93
N HIS A 140 -0.43 -9.01 4.87
CA HIS A 140 -0.82 -10.27 5.49
C HIS A 140 0.08 -10.55 6.70
N GLY A 141 -0.46 -11.26 7.69
CA GLY A 141 0.25 -11.59 8.93
C GLY A 141 0.33 -10.46 9.96
N LEU A 142 -0.57 -9.48 9.91
CA LEU A 142 -0.65 -8.43 10.94
C LEU A 142 -1.31 -8.90 12.24
N GLY A 143 -2.09 -9.98 12.17
CA GLY A 143 -2.92 -10.48 13.26
C GLY A 143 -4.11 -9.57 13.58
N ALA A 144 -5.02 -10.10 14.41
CA ALA A 144 -6.26 -9.40 14.76
C ALA A 144 -6.01 -8.06 15.43
N GLU A 145 -5.03 -7.98 16.34
CA GLU A 145 -4.66 -6.76 17.05
C GLU A 145 -4.11 -5.68 16.11
N GLY A 146 -3.30 -6.06 15.12
CA GLY A 146 -2.76 -5.14 14.13
C GLY A 146 -3.86 -4.50 13.30
N TRP A 147 -4.82 -5.30 12.83
CA TRP A 147 -5.97 -4.81 12.08
C TRP A 147 -6.91 -3.95 12.91
N LEU A 148 -7.22 -4.36 14.15
CA LEU A 148 -8.03 -3.55 15.08
C LEU A 148 -7.38 -2.19 15.34
N SER A 149 -6.05 -2.16 15.55
CA SER A 149 -5.32 -0.91 15.76
C SER A 149 -5.30 -0.02 14.52
N LEU A 150 -5.23 -0.60 13.32
CA LEU A 150 -5.32 0.16 12.06
C LEU A 150 -6.68 0.85 11.91
N PHE A 151 -7.79 0.16 12.18
CA PHE A 151 -9.13 0.74 12.14
C PHE A 151 -9.32 1.86 13.16
N ASP A 152 -8.85 1.64 14.40
CA ASP A 152 -8.90 2.65 15.46
C ASP A 152 -8.13 3.93 15.06
N ARG A 153 -6.90 3.77 14.54
CA ARG A 153 -6.06 4.92 14.15
C ARG A 153 -6.53 5.62 12.87
N ALA A 154 -7.06 4.88 11.90
CA ALA A 154 -7.55 5.45 10.65
C ALA A 154 -8.81 6.28 10.86
N THR A 155 -9.64 5.92 11.85
CA THR A 155 -10.98 6.50 12.01
C THR A 155 -11.15 7.38 13.25
N GLY A 156 -10.27 7.28 14.25
CA GLY A 156 -10.34 8.03 15.50
C GLY A 156 -9.59 9.38 15.52
N GLY A 157 -8.85 9.73 14.47
CA GLY A 157 -7.91 10.86 14.47
C GLY A 157 -8.35 12.15 13.77
N GLU A 158 -9.38 12.11 12.91
CA GLU A 158 -9.83 13.28 12.15
C GLU A 158 -11.04 13.95 12.79
N ALA A 159 -10.88 15.21 13.22
CA ALA A 159 -11.96 15.98 13.80
C ALA A 159 -13.16 16.09 12.84
N GLY A 160 -14.31 15.52 13.23
CA GLY A 160 -15.57 15.63 12.49
C GLY A 160 -16.01 14.41 11.69
N ARG A 161 -15.29 13.28 11.75
CA ARG A 161 -15.77 11.99 11.23
C ARG A 161 -16.06 11.04 12.38
N ASP A 162 -17.25 10.43 12.35
CA ASP A 162 -17.57 9.36 13.28
C ASP A 162 -16.68 8.14 12.98
N PRO A 163 -16.07 7.51 13.99
CA PRO A 163 -15.18 6.39 13.77
C PRO A 163 -15.92 5.20 13.14
N VAL A 164 -15.18 4.35 12.41
CA VAL A 164 -15.69 3.08 11.89
C VAL A 164 -14.96 1.94 12.60
N ALA A 165 -15.71 1.14 13.36
CA ALA A 165 -15.16 0.07 14.16
C ALA A 165 -14.93 -1.20 13.33
N LEU A 166 -13.90 -1.99 13.68
CA LEU A 166 -13.76 -3.38 13.22
C LEU A 166 -14.25 -4.32 14.30
N LEU A 167 -15.26 -5.14 13.98
CA LEU A 167 -15.86 -6.11 14.88
C LEU A 167 -15.61 -7.53 14.36
N LEU A 168 -14.99 -8.37 15.19
CA LEU A 168 -14.62 -9.74 14.83
C LEU A 168 -15.43 -10.72 15.70
N ALA A 169 -16.11 -11.67 15.06
CA ALA A 169 -16.78 -12.75 15.78
C ALA A 169 -15.76 -13.65 16.53
N THR A 170 -16.21 -14.35 17.57
CA THR A 170 -15.31 -15.19 18.40
C THR A 170 -14.62 -16.28 17.57
N GLU A 171 -15.34 -16.89 16.64
CA GLU A 171 -14.81 -17.91 15.73
C GLU A 171 -13.76 -17.32 14.78
N VAL A 172 -13.95 -16.07 14.33
CA VAL A 172 -12.99 -15.34 13.51
C VAL A 172 -11.73 -15.07 14.29
N LEU A 173 -11.84 -14.62 15.55
CA LEU A 173 -10.67 -14.38 16.41
C LEU A 173 -9.85 -15.66 16.63
N ARG A 174 -10.50 -16.80 16.85
CA ARG A 174 -9.82 -18.11 16.98
C ARG A 174 -9.15 -18.56 15.68
N GLY A 175 -9.79 -18.28 14.55
CA GLY A 175 -9.33 -18.64 13.22
C GLY A 175 -8.49 -17.58 12.53
N PHE A 176 -8.18 -16.46 13.20
CA PHE A 176 -7.63 -15.28 12.54
C PHE A 176 -6.31 -15.55 11.82
N PRO A 177 -5.34 -16.29 12.40
CA PRO A 177 -4.09 -16.59 11.71
C PRO A 177 -4.31 -17.26 10.35
N VAL A 178 -5.32 -18.14 10.23
CA VAL A 178 -5.66 -18.79 8.96
C VAL A 178 -6.18 -17.76 7.96
N LEU A 179 -7.09 -16.87 8.36
CA LEU A 179 -7.68 -15.87 7.46
C LEU A 179 -6.71 -14.77 7.01
N ASP A 180 -5.67 -14.53 7.80
CA ASP A 180 -4.65 -13.51 7.59
C ASP A 180 -3.46 -14.03 6.75
N GLU A 181 -3.58 -15.23 6.17
CA GLU A 181 -2.62 -15.85 5.25
C GLU A 181 -2.95 -15.59 3.78
N VAL A 182 -1.93 -15.70 2.93
CA VAL A 182 -2.10 -15.73 1.47
C VAL A 182 -2.55 -17.13 1.03
N HIS A 183 -3.85 -17.31 0.83
CA HIS A 183 -4.47 -18.59 0.49
C HIS A 183 -4.21 -19.10 -0.93
N ASP A 184 -3.98 -18.18 -1.88
CA ASP A 184 -3.71 -18.54 -3.26
C ASP A 184 -2.20 -18.64 -3.49
N ALA A 185 -1.74 -19.81 -3.93
CA ALA A 185 -0.33 -20.07 -4.21
C ALA A 185 0.15 -19.36 -5.48
N GLY A 186 -0.76 -18.99 -6.39
CA GLY A 186 -0.46 -18.26 -7.62
C GLY A 186 -0.27 -16.75 -7.42
N VAL A 187 -0.66 -16.21 -6.27
CA VAL A 187 -0.58 -14.76 -6.00
C VAL A 187 0.86 -14.35 -5.64
N PRO A 188 1.47 -13.43 -6.40
CA PRO A 188 2.79 -12.87 -6.10
C PRO A 188 2.89 -12.27 -4.69
N ARG A 189 4.06 -12.41 -4.06
CA ARG A 189 4.29 -12.04 -2.67
C ARG A 189 5.53 -11.16 -2.53
N VAL A 190 5.34 -9.98 -1.96
CA VAL A 190 6.46 -9.10 -1.57
C VAL A 190 6.66 -9.20 -0.08
N ARG A 191 7.87 -9.52 0.35
CA ARG A 191 8.20 -9.54 1.77
C ARG A 191 8.84 -8.21 2.16
N ALA A 192 8.33 -7.59 3.21
CA ALA A 192 8.87 -6.35 3.74
C ALA A 192 9.00 -6.43 5.27
N ALA A 193 10.10 -5.90 5.80
CA ALA A 193 10.28 -5.80 7.24
C ALA A 193 9.19 -4.89 7.83
N GLY A 194 8.49 -5.37 8.87
CA GLY A 194 7.68 -4.50 9.71
C GLY A 194 8.57 -3.42 10.33
N ALA A 195 8.17 -2.14 10.32
CA ALA A 195 9.07 -1.11 10.81
C ALA A 195 9.23 -1.26 12.34
N GLY A 196 10.47 -1.53 12.75
CA GLY A 196 10.87 -1.62 14.15
C GLY A 196 10.53 -0.34 14.91
N GLY A 197 9.75 -0.47 15.97
CA GLY A 197 9.48 0.58 16.95
C GLY A 197 8.45 0.11 17.98
N ALA A 198 8.59 0.58 19.21
CA ALA A 198 7.94 0.01 20.38
C ALA A 198 6.47 0.48 20.56
N ALA A 199 5.55 0.01 19.72
CA ALA A 199 4.11 0.16 19.95
C ALA A 199 3.46 -1.21 20.26
N PRO A 200 2.49 -1.30 21.19
CA PRO A 200 1.84 -2.56 21.53
C PRO A 200 1.01 -3.09 20.34
N GLY A 201 1.03 -4.41 20.12
CA GLY A 201 0.33 -5.09 19.01
C GLY A 201 1.12 -5.18 17.69
N ARG A 202 2.44 -4.94 17.71
CA ARG A 202 3.30 -5.03 16.51
C ARG A 202 3.81 -6.45 16.28
N ALA A 203 3.83 -6.83 15.00
CA ALA A 203 4.81 -7.74 14.43
C ALA A 203 6.15 -7.55 15.16
N THR A 204 6.62 -8.60 15.82
CA THR A 204 7.86 -8.54 16.62
C THR A 204 9.01 -7.99 15.75
N PRO A 205 10.00 -7.27 16.30
CA PRO A 205 11.17 -6.88 15.53
C PRO A 205 11.80 -8.11 14.87
N GLY A 206 11.66 -8.24 13.54
CA GLY A 206 12.07 -9.42 12.77
C GLY A 206 10.92 -10.27 12.18
N GLU A 207 9.66 -9.94 12.47
CA GLU A 207 8.49 -10.63 11.90
C GLU A 207 8.13 -9.99 10.55
N GLU A 208 8.19 -10.82 9.51
CA GLU A 208 8.13 -10.43 8.10
C GLU A 208 6.67 -10.27 7.67
N VAL A 209 6.27 -9.08 7.23
CA VAL A 209 4.92 -8.85 6.68
C VAL A 209 4.95 -9.22 5.20
N VAL A 210 3.97 -10.02 4.77
CA VAL A 210 3.82 -10.42 3.37
C VAL A 210 2.81 -9.50 2.72
N TRP A 211 3.14 -8.94 1.57
CA TRP A 211 2.27 -8.06 0.81
C TRP A 211 1.82 -8.74 -0.48
N THR A 212 0.54 -8.57 -0.81
CA THR A 212 -0.02 -8.93 -2.11
C THR A 212 -0.57 -7.67 -2.79
N LEU A 213 -0.68 -7.69 -4.12
CA LEU A 213 -1.35 -6.65 -4.89
C LEU A 213 -2.30 -7.31 -5.89
N ARG A 214 -3.59 -7.07 -5.72
CA ARG A 214 -4.65 -7.52 -6.64
C ARG A 214 -5.68 -6.43 -6.84
N LEU A 215 -6.47 -6.52 -7.90
CA LEU A 215 -7.66 -5.70 -8.06
C LEU A 215 -8.83 -6.34 -7.32
N VAL A 216 -9.52 -5.56 -6.50
CA VAL A 216 -10.74 -6.00 -5.79
C VAL A 216 -11.92 -5.19 -6.30
N PRO A 217 -13.04 -5.82 -6.68
CA PRO A 217 -14.28 -5.10 -6.98
C PRO A 217 -14.72 -4.26 -5.79
N ALA A 218 -14.96 -2.97 -5.99
CA ALA A 218 -15.28 -2.00 -4.94
C ALA A 218 -16.65 -1.31 -5.14
N GLY A 219 -17.53 -1.85 -6.01
CA GLY A 219 -18.92 -1.42 -6.08
C GLY A 219 -19.69 -1.69 -4.78
N ASP A 220 -20.88 -1.10 -4.60
CA ASP A 220 -21.62 -1.11 -3.32
C ASP A 220 -21.96 -2.51 -2.79
N ALA A 221 -22.11 -3.49 -3.68
CA ALA A 221 -22.43 -4.89 -3.40
C ALA A 221 -21.49 -5.84 -4.17
N PRO A 222 -21.33 -7.10 -3.73
CA PRO A 222 -20.51 -8.07 -4.46
C PRO A 222 -21.12 -8.32 -5.85
N PRO A 223 -20.30 -8.39 -6.92
CA PRO A 223 -20.79 -8.60 -8.29
C PRO A 223 -21.37 -10.00 -8.51
N VAL A 224 -21.02 -10.96 -7.65
CA VAL A 224 -21.52 -12.34 -7.68
C VAL A 224 -22.34 -12.56 -6.42
N ALA A 225 -23.62 -12.89 -6.55
CA ALA A 225 -24.53 -13.12 -5.41
C ALA A 225 -25.27 -14.46 -5.53
N GLY A 226 -25.80 -14.96 -4.41
CA GLY A 226 -26.61 -16.18 -4.38
C GLY A 226 -25.81 -17.48 -4.45
N LEU A 227 -24.47 -17.41 -4.46
CA LEU A 227 -23.60 -18.57 -4.55
C LEU A 227 -23.01 -18.95 -3.19
N GLY A 228 -22.85 -20.26 -2.98
CA GLY A 228 -22.16 -20.79 -1.79
C GLY A 228 -20.64 -20.61 -1.88
N PHE A 229 -19.95 -20.83 -0.77
CA PHE A 229 -18.49 -20.64 -0.65
C PHE A 229 -17.68 -21.43 -1.70
N ALA A 230 -18.14 -22.59 -2.14
CA ALA A 230 -17.43 -23.40 -3.14
C ALA A 230 -17.25 -22.72 -4.52
N HIS A 231 -17.96 -21.62 -4.80
CA HIS A 231 -17.95 -20.95 -6.10
C HIS A 231 -16.97 -19.77 -6.16
N GLY A 232 -15.93 -19.77 -5.31
CA GLY A 232 -14.84 -18.78 -5.36
C GLY A 232 -14.06 -18.83 -6.69
N PRO A 233 -13.25 -17.79 -6.97
CA PRO A 233 -12.30 -17.24 -6.01
C PRO A 233 -12.87 -16.14 -5.11
N HIS A 234 -12.34 -16.05 -3.89
CA HIS A 234 -12.75 -15.06 -2.88
C HIS A 234 -11.61 -14.10 -2.58
N VAL A 235 -11.96 -12.86 -2.26
CA VAL A 235 -11.04 -11.87 -1.69
C VAL A 235 -10.55 -12.35 -0.32
N SER A 236 -9.29 -12.13 0.01
CA SER A 236 -8.77 -12.46 1.34
C SER A 236 -9.27 -11.47 2.40
N LEU A 237 -9.17 -11.84 3.69
CA LEU A 237 -9.49 -10.92 4.77
C LEU A 237 -8.61 -9.65 4.73
N PRO A 238 -7.26 -9.75 4.61
CA PRO A 238 -6.39 -8.58 4.46
C PRO A 238 -6.78 -7.62 3.34
N GLU A 239 -7.09 -8.13 2.16
CA GLU A 239 -7.49 -7.29 1.03
C GLU A 239 -8.82 -6.61 1.28
N MET A 240 -9.79 -7.31 1.86
CA MET A 240 -11.08 -6.70 2.17
C MET A 240 -10.94 -5.61 3.24
N LEU A 241 -10.18 -5.87 4.31
CA LEU A 241 -9.93 -4.87 5.36
C LEU A 241 -9.16 -3.65 4.82
N MET A 242 -8.14 -3.89 4.00
CA MET A 242 -7.36 -2.84 3.38
C MET A 242 -8.21 -1.98 2.43
N LEU A 243 -9.08 -2.61 1.62
CA LEU A 243 -10.03 -1.90 0.76
C LEU A 243 -10.91 -0.94 1.58
N GLN A 244 -11.47 -1.40 2.70
CA GLN A 244 -12.31 -0.55 3.54
C GLN A 244 -11.53 0.65 4.10
N LEU A 245 -10.33 0.42 4.63
CA LEU A 245 -9.49 1.49 5.14
C LEU A 245 -9.10 2.49 4.05
N MET A 246 -8.73 2.02 2.85
CA MET A 246 -8.41 2.88 1.72
C MET A 246 -9.58 3.76 1.29
N ARG A 247 -10.81 3.23 1.31
CA ARG A 247 -12.03 4.00 1.03
C ARG A 247 -12.28 5.05 2.10
N LEU A 248 -12.16 4.68 3.37
CA LEU A 248 -12.27 5.62 4.49
C LEU A 248 -11.23 6.75 4.39
N GLU A 249 -9.99 6.45 4.02
CA GLU A 249 -8.95 7.45 3.75
C GLU A 249 -9.29 8.38 2.58
N ALA A 250 -9.96 7.86 1.55
CA ALA A 250 -10.44 8.64 0.43
C ALA A 250 -11.70 9.46 0.78
N GLY A 251 -12.29 9.26 1.97
CA GLY A 251 -13.57 9.85 2.35
C GLY A 251 -14.77 9.23 1.67
N GLU A 252 -14.63 8.00 1.18
CA GLU A 252 -15.68 7.20 0.57
C GLU A 252 -16.30 6.26 1.61
N ASP A 253 -17.56 5.87 1.37
CA ASP A 253 -18.23 4.88 2.23
C ASP A 253 -17.64 3.48 2.03
N PRO A 254 -17.51 2.68 3.12
CA PRO A 254 -17.18 1.27 3.02
C PRO A 254 -18.15 0.48 2.12
N VAL A 255 -17.66 -0.60 1.51
CA VAL A 255 -18.49 -1.47 0.65
C VAL A 255 -19.31 -2.48 1.46
N ASP A 256 -20.31 -3.11 0.83
CA ASP A 256 -21.18 -4.16 1.41
C ASP A 256 -22.11 -3.66 2.53
N ALA A 257 -22.76 -2.51 2.37
CA ALA A 257 -23.69 -1.99 3.37
C ALA A 257 -24.96 -2.85 3.57
N HIS A 258 -25.33 -3.65 2.57
CA HIS A 258 -26.59 -4.40 2.51
C HIS A 258 -26.43 -5.87 2.11
N THR A 259 -25.19 -6.32 1.98
CA THR A 259 -24.85 -7.66 1.49
C THR A 259 -23.66 -8.19 2.27
N PHE A 260 -23.39 -9.49 2.14
CA PHE A 260 -22.26 -10.16 2.75
C PHE A 260 -21.34 -10.66 1.65
N THR A 261 -20.03 -10.50 1.84
CA THR A 261 -19.01 -11.04 0.93
C THR A 261 -18.27 -12.17 1.61
N TRP A 262 -18.21 -13.34 0.98
CA TRP A 262 -17.33 -14.44 1.39
C TRP A 262 -15.86 -14.03 1.34
N LEU A 263 -15.10 -14.45 2.34
CA LEU A 263 -13.66 -14.23 2.42
C LEU A 263 -12.91 -15.54 2.22
N ALA A 264 -11.76 -15.49 1.55
CA ALA A 264 -10.90 -16.65 1.37
C ALA A 264 -10.47 -17.25 2.72
N GLY A 265 -10.26 -18.57 2.72
CA GLY A 265 -9.94 -19.34 3.91
C GLY A 265 -11.16 -20.02 4.52
N VAL A 266 -10.93 -21.23 5.02
CA VAL A 266 -11.94 -22.01 5.75
C VAL A 266 -11.49 -22.21 7.19
N LEU A 267 -12.45 -22.16 8.10
CA LEU A 267 -12.27 -22.31 9.53
C LEU A 267 -12.92 -23.59 10.03
N ALA A 268 -12.55 -23.98 11.25
CA ALA A 268 -13.13 -25.13 11.94
C ALA A 268 -13.16 -26.41 11.08
N GLU A 269 -11.99 -26.75 10.52
CA GLU A 269 -11.77 -27.94 9.67
C GLU A 269 -12.62 -27.95 8.39
N GLY A 270 -12.85 -26.78 7.79
CA GLY A 270 -13.60 -26.66 6.53
C GLY A 270 -15.10 -26.45 6.69
N ARG A 271 -15.62 -26.43 7.92
CA ARG A 271 -17.06 -26.30 8.18
C ARG A 271 -17.55 -24.86 8.07
N LEU A 272 -16.69 -23.89 8.38
CA LEU A 272 -17.05 -22.48 8.42
C LEU A 272 -16.22 -21.69 7.40
N ALA A 273 -16.82 -20.64 6.83
CA ALA A 273 -16.12 -19.61 6.08
C ALA A 273 -16.42 -18.24 6.69
N ALA A 274 -15.42 -17.37 6.65
CA ALA A 274 -15.58 -15.99 7.08
C ALA A 274 -16.32 -15.18 6.01
N ARG A 275 -17.06 -14.16 6.46
CA ARG A 275 -17.74 -13.21 5.60
C ARG A 275 -17.67 -11.82 6.18
N HIS A 276 -17.59 -10.85 5.28
CA HIS A 276 -17.55 -9.43 5.54
C HIS A 276 -18.94 -8.80 5.34
N VAL A 277 -19.26 -7.78 6.14
CA VAL A 277 -20.34 -6.81 5.90
C VAL A 277 -19.96 -5.47 6.52
N TYR A 278 -20.40 -4.37 5.92
CA TYR A 278 -20.40 -3.06 6.57
C TYR A 278 -21.80 -2.76 7.12
N ASP A 279 -21.89 -2.48 8.42
CA ASP A 279 -23.11 -2.01 9.06
C ASP A 279 -23.08 -0.48 9.12
N ALA A 280 -23.81 0.17 8.20
CA ALA A 280 -23.88 1.62 8.14
C ALA A 280 -24.60 2.24 9.36
N GLY A 281 -25.52 1.50 9.99
CA GLY A 281 -26.26 1.98 11.16
C GLY A 281 -25.39 1.99 12.42
N GLU A 282 -24.50 1.01 12.55
CA GLU A 282 -23.55 0.93 13.66
C GLU A 282 -22.16 1.51 13.33
N ARG A 283 -21.94 1.94 12.08
CA ARG A 283 -20.64 2.34 11.55
C ARG A 283 -19.57 1.30 11.87
N ALA A 284 -19.82 0.04 11.49
CA ALA A 284 -18.94 -1.06 11.83
C ALA A 284 -18.68 -2.00 10.65
N VAL A 285 -17.42 -2.29 10.38
CA VAL A 285 -17.03 -3.43 9.54
C VAL A 285 -17.08 -4.68 10.41
N ARG A 286 -17.90 -5.65 10.03
CA ARG A 286 -18.14 -6.88 10.78
C ARG A 286 -17.60 -8.08 10.01
N ILE A 287 -16.73 -8.85 10.65
CA ILE A 287 -16.27 -10.15 10.15
C ILE A 287 -16.93 -11.24 11.00
N SER A 288 -17.76 -12.04 10.35
CA SER A 288 -18.50 -13.14 10.97
C SER A 288 -18.28 -14.45 10.23
N VAL A 289 -18.80 -15.56 10.75
CA VAL A 289 -18.72 -16.87 10.09
C VAL A 289 -20.09 -17.39 9.68
N ARG A 290 -20.11 -18.22 8.64
CA ARG A 290 -21.25 -19.06 8.25
C ARG A 290 -20.76 -20.42 7.77
N GLU A 291 -21.65 -21.41 7.76
CA GLU A 291 -21.37 -22.72 7.17
C GLU A 291 -21.04 -22.58 5.68
N THR A 292 -20.03 -23.30 5.21
CA THR A 292 -19.53 -23.23 3.82
C THR A 292 -20.58 -23.64 2.79
N GLY A 293 -21.50 -24.54 3.17
CA GLY A 293 -22.63 -24.95 2.34
C GLY A 293 -23.80 -23.96 2.29
N ASN A 294 -23.78 -22.90 3.10
CA ASN A 294 -24.87 -21.94 3.15
C ASN A 294 -24.90 -21.07 1.88
N GLN A 295 -26.09 -20.72 1.45
CA GLN A 295 -26.36 -19.87 0.29
C GLN A 295 -27.46 -18.87 0.64
N GLY A 296 -27.45 -17.71 0.00
CA GLY A 296 -28.52 -16.73 0.20
C GLY A 296 -28.42 -15.55 -0.75
N PRO A 297 -29.54 -14.86 -1.01
CA PRO A 297 -29.59 -13.76 -1.98
C PRO A 297 -28.73 -12.55 -1.57
N HIS A 298 -28.43 -12.43 -0.28
CA HIS A 298 -27.60 -11.35 0.27
C HIS A 298 -26.14 -11.75 0.47
N LEU A 299 -25.75 -12.95 0.04
CA LEU A 299 -24.41 -13.48 0.24
C LEU A 299 -23.75 -13.68 -1.13
N GLY A 300 -22.53 -13.19 -1.26
CA GLY A 300 -21.84 -13.09 -2.53
C GLY A 300 -20.34 -13.21 -2.43
N ALA A 301 -19.68 -12.97 -3.55
CA ALA A 301 -18.24 -12.96 -3.68
C ALA A 301 -17.79 -11.71 -4.44
N ARG A 302 -16.61 -11.22 -4.08
CA ARG A 302 -15.84 -10.21 -4.82
C ARG A 302 -14.61 -10.93 -5.39
N PRO A 303 -14.71 -11.58 -6.57
CA PRO A 303 -13.58 -12.29 -7.15
C PRO A 303 -12.44 -11.28 -7.42
N PRO A 304 -11.27 -11.43 -6.77
CA PRO A 304 -10.13 -10.57 -7.05
C PRO A 304 -9.53 -10.92 -8.42
N VAL A 305 -8.87 -9.95 -9.05
CA VAL A 305 -8.11 -10.14 -10.30
C VAL A 305 -6.63 -9.89 -10.03
N GLY A 306 -5.78 -10.85 -10.39
CA GLY A 306 -4.32 -10.79 -10.21
C GLY A 306 -3.74 -12.03 -9.57
#